data_AF-A0A820QSP3-F1
#
_entry.id   AF-A0A820QSP3-F1
#
_cell.length_a   1.000
_cell.length_b   1.000
_cell.length_c   1.000
_cell.angle_alpha   90.00
_cell.angle_beta   90.00
_cell.angle_gamma   90.00
#
_symmetry.space_group_name_H-M   'P 1'
#
loop_
_entity.id
_entity.type
_entity.pdbx_description
1 polymer ?
#
loop_
_entity_poly.entity_id
_entity_poly.type
_entity_poly.pdbx_seq_one_letter_code
_entity_poly.pdbx_strand_id
1 'polypeptide(L)'
;IDSIFKKVGCDRRQIDHLLQSHDGVTDDNMLRYLGIIEERTNELLMAQATINAKEQNISLRERAPNLIGDGPSGPAPHVHVHLPNTEDRRDPEDREEKAEEELKPLTREELKQRAIDHVRNLEKRALQEQSKHPDMSPIVSREKTTNGVSRSVGGEAGKTPTSRGR
;
A
#
# COMPACT_ATOMS: atom_id res chain seq x y z
N ILE A 1 -7.96 -37.31 1.30
CA ILE A 1 -6.61 -36.73 1.09
C ILE A 1 -5.54 -37.47 1.90
N ASP A 2 -5.75 -37.75 3.20
CA ASP A 2 -4.72 -38.39 4.06
C ASP A 2 -4.25 -39.78 3.61
N SER A 3 -5.14 -40.56 2.97
CA SER A 3 -4.79 -41.84 2.39
C SER A 3 -3.77 -41.73 1.25
N ILE A 4 -3.82 -40.64 0.47
CA ILE A 4 -2.87 -40.38 -0.63
C ILE A 4 -1.50 -40.02 -0.04
N PHE A 5 -1.46 -39.09 0.92
CA PHE A 5 -0.21 -38.67 1.59
C PHE A 5 0.52 -39.86 2.21
N LYS A 6 -0.20 -40.74 2.91
CA LYS A 6 0.38 -41.97 3.46
C LYS A 6 0.90 -42.92 2.38
N LYS A 7 0.18 -43.07 1.27
CA LYS A 7 0.57 -43.97 0.18
C LYS A 7 1.80 -43.48 -0.58
N VAL A 8 1.95 -42.17 -0.76
CA VAL A 8 3.13 -41.57 -1.41
C VAL A 8 4.29 -41.31 -0.43
N GLY A 9 4.13 -41.63 0.86
CA GLY A 9 5.15 -41.39 1.88
C GLY A 9 5.43 -39.89 2.12
N CYS A 10 4.45 -39.02 1.87
CA CYS A 10 4.61 -37.58 1.97
C CYS A 10 4.24 -37.10 3.37
N ASP A 11 5.14 -36.36 4.03
CA ASP A 11 4.89 -35.76 5.34
C ASP A 11 4.09 -34.46 5.20
N ARG A 12 2.85 -34.51 5.68
CA ARG A 12 1.93 -33.37 5.63
C ARG A 12 2.41 -32.17 6.44
N ARG A 13 3.21 -32.37 7.49
CA ARG A 13 3.70 -31.29 8.36
C ARG A 13 4.57 -30.28 7.62
N GLN A 14 5.35 -30.74 6.64
CA GLN A 14 6.20 -29.87 5.83
C GLN A 14 5.37 -28.94 4.95
N ILE A 15 4.27 -29.47 4.41
CA ILE A 15 3.33 -28.76 3.55
C ILE A 15 2.52 -27.75 4.38
N ASP A 16 2.06 -28.15 5.57
CA ASP A 16 1.34 -27.26 6.49
C ASP A 16 2.22 -26.10 6.96
N HIS A 17 3.52 -26.33 7.21
CA HIS A 17 4.48 -25.28 7.53
C HIS A 17 4.73 -24.33 6.36
N LEU A 18 4.88 -24.85 5.14
CA LEU A 18 5.11 -24.05 3.95
C LEU A 18 3.90 -23.17 3.64
N LEU A 19 2.70 -23.73 3.71
CA LEU A 19 1.45 -23.04 3.39
C LEU A 19 0.91 -22.20 4.55
N GLN A 20 1.50 -22.37 5.74
CA GLN A 20 1.14 -21.68 6.99
C GLN A 20 -0.35 -21.83 7.33
N SER A 21 -0.95 -22.97 6.96
CA SER A 21 -2.37 -23.20 7.16
C SER A 21 -2.64 -24.66 7.47
N HIS A 22 -3.36 -24.87 8.57
CA HIS A 22 -3.89 -26.17 8.96
C HIS A 22 -5.36 -26.35 8.54
N ASP A 23 -6.04 -25.25 8.18
CA ASP A 23 -7.48 -25.17 7.90
C ASP A 23 -7.83 -24.90 6.42
N GLY A 24 -6.86 -25.12 5.52
CA GLY A 24 -7.08 -25.02 4.07
C GLY A 24 -6.76 -23.64 3.48
N VAL A 25 -7.40 -23.29 2.37
CA VAL A 25 -7.10 -22.07 1.59
C VAL A 25 -7.80 -20.86 2.20
N THR A 26 -7.04 -19.80 2.46
CA THR A 26 -7.50 -18.49 2.96
C THR A 26 -6.93 -17.40 2.05
N ASP A 27 -7.47 -16.18 2.14
CA ASP A 27 -6.98 -15.06 1.32
C ASP A 27 -5.48 -14.79 1.53
N ASP A 28 -4.99 -14.96 2.76
CA ASP A 28 -3.59 -14.77 3.12
C ASP A 28 -2.64 -15.81 2.50
N ASN A 29 -3.13 -17.04 2.26
CA ASN A 29 -2.31 -18.13 1.73
C ASN A 29 -2.56 -18.42 0.24
N MET A 30 -3.61 -17.83 -0.34
CA MET A 30 -4.02 -18.07 -1.73
C MET A 30 -2.88 -17.81 -2.72
N LEU A 31 -2.18 -16.69 -2.57
CA LEU A 31 -1.04 -16.35 -3.44
C LEU A 31 0.12 -17.34 -3.30
N ARG A 32 0.32 -17.89 -2.09
CA ARG A 32 1.37 -18.90 -1.85
C ARG A 32 1.02 -20.22 -2.51
N TYR A 33 -0.23 -20.66 -2.42
CA TYR A 33 -0.71 -21.83 -3.16
C TYR A 33 -0.53 -21.66 -4.67
N LEU A 34 -0.93 -20.52 -5.21
CA LEU A 34 -0.78 -20.24 -6.63
C LEU A 34 0.68 -20.27 -7.07
N GLY A 35 1.59 -19.67 -6.30
CA GLY A 35 3.02 -19.73 -6.60
C GLY A 35 3.58 -21.15 -6.62
N ILE A 36 3.21 -22.01 -5.65
CA ILE A 36 3.65 -23.41 -5.63
C ILE A 36 3.05 -24.21 -6.81
N ILE A 37 1.78 -23.97 -7.13
CA ILE A 37 1.12 -24.62 -8.26
C ILE A 37 1.81 -24.21 -9.57
N GLU A 38 2.10 -22.93 -9.75
CA GLU A 38 2.82 -22.40 -10.91
C GLU A 38 4.20 -23.05 -11.04
N GLU A 39 5.00 -23.05 -9.97
CA GLU A 39 6.33 -23.65 -9.93
C GLU A 39 6.29 -25.12 -10.36
N ARG A 40 5.43 -25.93 -9.72
CA ARG A 40 5.32 -27.37 -10.01
C ARG A 40 4.77 -27.64 -11.40
N THR A 41 3.85 -26.81 -11.89
CA THR A 41 3.33 -26.94 -13.25
C THR A 41 4.41 -26.65 -14.28
N ASN A 42 5.20 -25.59 -14.06
CA ASN A 42 6.32 -25.24 -14.93
C ASN A 42 7.40 -26.34 -14.95
N GLU A 43 7.73 -26.92 -13.79
CA GLU A 43 8.64 -28.08 -13.72
C GLU A 43 8.15 -29.28 -14.56
N LEU A 44 6.86 -29.63 -14.42
CA LEU A 44 6.28 -30.75 -15.17
C LEU A 44 6.23 -30.47 -16.67
N LEU A 45 5.89 -29.25 -17.06
CA LEU A 45 5.91 -28.84 -18.46
C LEU A 45 7.33 -28.94 -19.04
N MET A 46 8.35 -28.50 -18.30
CA MET A 46 9.76 -28.61 -18.72
C MET A 46 10.19 -30.07 -18.86
N ALA A 47 9.82 -30.93 -17.90
CA ALA A 47 10.12 -32.35 -17.97
C ALA A 47 9.50 -32.99 -19.22
N GLN A 48 8.22 -32.69 -19.51
CA GLN A 48 7.53 -33.20 -20.68
C GLN A 48 8.15 -32.68 -21.99
N ALA A 49 8.46 -31.39 -22.06
CA ALA A 49 9.12 -30.79 -23.22
C ALA A 49 10.47 -31.45 -23.49
N THR A 50 11.22 -31.78 -22.44
CA THR A 50 12.49 -32.50 -22.52
C THR A 50 12.33 -33.90 -23.08
N ILE A 51 11.34 -34.66 -22.60
CA ILE A 51 11.07 -36.01 -23.10
C ILE A 51 10.68 -35.94 -24.58
N ASN A 52 9.76 -35.05 -24.94
CA ASN A 52 9.30 -34.88 -26.31
C ASN A 52 10.41 -34.42 -27.27
N ALA A 53 11.29 -33.53 -26.83
CA ALA A 53 12.43 -33.05 -27.63
C ALA A 53 13.41 -34.19 -27.93
N LYS A 54 13.68 -35.06 -26.94
CA LYS A 54 14.51 -36.26 -27.10
C LYS A 54 13.90 -37.27 -28.08
N GLU A 55 12.59 -37.53 -27.99
CA GLU A 55 11.91 -38.44 -28.90
C GLU A 55 11.97 -37.97 -30.36
N GLN A 56 11.88 -36.64 -30.56
CA GLN A 56 11.88 -36.04 -31.90
C GLN A 56 13.27 -35.65 -32.41
N ASN A 57 14.33 -35.88 -31.61
CA ASN A 57 15.70 -35.43 -31.89
C ASN A 57 15.80 -33.93 -32.25
N ILE A 58 14.94 -33.10 -31.64
CA ILE A 58 14.94 -31.64 -31.80
C ILE A 58 15.42 -30.97 -30.52
N SER A 59 15.80 -29.70 -30.61
CA SER A 59 16.23 -28.95 -29.43
C SER A 59 15.04 -28.60 -28.52
N LEU A 60 15.30 -28.48 -27.21
CA LEU A 60 14.32 -28.02 -26.22
C LEU A 60 13.72 -26.66 -26.56
N ARG A 61 14.55 -25.74 -27.07
CA ARG A 61 14.13 -24.40 -27.47
C ARG A 61 13.23 -24.41 -28.70
N GLU A 62 13.48 -25.29 -29.64
CA GLU A 62 12.62 -25.48 -30.81
C GLU A 62 11.28 -26.11 -30.44
N ARG A 63 11.27 -27.05 -29.49
CA ARG A 63 10.05 -27.72 -29.04
C ARG A 63 9.18 -26.86 -28.14
N ALA A 64 9.79 -26.05 -27.28
CA ALA A 64 9.10 -25.26 -26.26
C ALA A 64 9.74 -23.87 -26.10
N PRO A 65 9.61 -23.00 -27.12
CA PRO A 65 10.31 -21.71 -27.16
C PRO A 65 9.94 -20.76 -26.01
N ASN A 66 8.73 -20.87 -25.46
CA ASN A 66 8.23 -19.96 -24.42
C ASN A 66 8.32 -20.55 -22.99
N LEU A 67 8.90 -21.75 -22.84
CA LEU A 67 8.87 -22.48 -21.57
C LEU A 67 10.10 -22.20 -20.69
N ILE A 68 11.20 -21.68 -21.27
CA ILE A 68 12.48 -21.44 -20.59
C ILE A 68 12.62 -19.97 -20.18
N GLY A 69 11.52 -19.27 -19.86
CA GLY A 69 11.59 -17.85 -19.52
C GLY A 69 12.17 -16.96 -20.64
N ASP A 70 12.36 -17.51 -21.84
CA ASP A 70 12.36 -16.74 -23.08
C ASP A 70 10.97 -16.12 -23.11
N GLY A 71 10.89 -14.84 -22.73
CA GLY A 71 9.67 -14.07 -22.83
C GLY A 71 9.10 -14.11 -24.26
N PRO A 72 7.97 -13.43 -24.52
CA PRO A 72 7.32 -13.46 -25.83
C PRO A 72 8.35 -13.28 -26.96
N SER A 73 8.38 -14.26 -27.89
CA SER A 73 9.37 -14.27 -28.96
C SER A 73 9.10 -13.14 -29.95
N GLY A 74 9.83 -12.04 -29.78
CA GLY A 74 9.80 -10.91 -30.70
C GLY A 74 8.89 -9.76 -30.27
N PRO A 75 9.12 -8.57 -30.83
CA PRO A 75 8.27 -7.41 -30.56
C PRO A 75 6.83 -7.77 -30.93
N ALA A 76 5.90 -7.57 -29.99
CA ALA A 76 4.48 -7.58 -30.31
C ALA A 76 4.26 -6.69 -31.54
N PRO A 77 3.39 -7.08 -32.49
CA PRO A 77 3.04 -6.20 -33.60
C PRO A 77 2.68 -4.82 -33.03
N HIS A 78 3.21 -3.78 -33.64
CA HIS A 78 3.04 -2.39 -33.24
C HIS A 78 1.54 -2.07 -33.25
N VAL A 79 0.88 -2.26 -32.11
CA VAL A 79 -0.51 -1.86 -31.94
C VAL A 79 -0.50 -0.35 -31.88
N HIS A 80 -0.95 0.28 -32.96
CA HIS A 80 -1.15 1.73 -33.01
C HIS A 80 -2.37 2.04 -32.13
N VAL A 81 -2.12 2.21 -30.82
CA VAL A 81 -3.17 2.57 -29.86
C VAL A 81 -3.58 4.01 -30.15
N HIS A 82 -4.70 4.18 -30.85
CA HIS A 82 -5.35 5.48 -30.94
C HIS A 82 -5.99 5.78 -29.59
N LEU A 83 -5.34 6.65 -28.80
CA LEU A 83 -6.00 7.20 -27.63
C LEU A 83 -7.24 7.98 -28.10
N PRO A 84 -8.41 7.76 -27.49
CA PRO A 84 -9.56 8.63 -27.69
C PRO A 84 -9.16 10.07 -27.38
N ASN A 85 -9.55 11.00 -28.23
CA ASN A 85 -9.34 12.43 -27.97
C ASN A 85 -10.17 12.84 -26.74
N THR A 86 -9.51 13.14 -25.62
CA THR A 86 -10.15 13.55 -24.35
C THR A 86 -10.20 15.08 -24.17
N GLU A 87 -9.82 15.87 -25.18
CA GLU A 87 -9.72 17.33 -25.08
C GLU A 87 -11.06 18.04 -24.84
N ASP A 88 -12.20 17.44 -25.21
CA ASP A 88 -13.50 18.15 -25.24
C ASP A 88 -14.40 17.87 -24.02
N ARG A 89 -13.91 17.08 -23.05
CA ARG A 89 -14.64 16.74 -21.81
C ARG A 89 -14.00 17.29 -20.54
N ARG A 90 -12.90 18.04 -20.66
CA ARG A 90 -12.25 18.68 -19.51
C ARG A 90 -12.89 20.03 -19.27
N ASP A 91 -13.56 20.16 -18.13
CA ASP A 91 -13.95 21.46 -17.59
C ASP A 91 -12.67 22.31 -17.45
N PRO A 92 -12.63 23.58 -17.88
CA PRO A 92 -11.48 24.45 -17.64
C PRO A 92 -11.06 24.56 -16.16
N GLU A 93 -11.94 24.19 -15.22
CA GLU A 93 -11.63 24.09 -13.78
C GLU A 93 -10.82 22.82 -13.42
N ASP A 94 -10.89 21.74 -14.21
CA ASP A 94 -10.14 20.48 -14.01
C ASP A 94 -8.73 20.52 -14.63
N ARG A 95 -8.29 21.69 -15.12
CA ARG A 95 -6.95 21.93 -15.67
C ARG A 95 -5.90 22.06 -14.56
N GLU A 96 -6.04 21.28 -13.50
CA GLU A 96 -5.02 21.13 -12.48
C GLU A 96 -3.91 20.22 -13.02
N GLU A 97 -2.92 20.85 -13.65
CA GLU A 97 -1.55 20.35 -13.86
C GLU A 97 -0.82 20.11 -12.52
N LYS A 98 -1.52 19.58 -11.52
CA LYS A 98 -1.04 19.27 -10.16
C LYS A 98 -1.10 17.79 -9.83
N ALA A 99 -1.83 16.99 -10.60
CA ALA A 99 -1.95 15.56 -10.32
C ALA A 99 -0.59 14.83 -10.33
N GLU A 100 0.35 15.24 -11.19
CA GLU A 100 1.68 14.62 -11.26
C GLU A 100 2.60 15.07 -10.11
N GLU A 101 2.45 16.31 -9.65
CA GLU A 101 3.26 16.89 -8.56
C GLU A 101 2.82 16.35 -7.18
N GLU A 102 1.57 15.90 -7.05
CA GLU A 102 1.01 15.35 -5.80
C GLU A 102 1.34 13.86 -5.58
N LEU A 103 1.75 13.13 -6.63
CA LEU A 103 2.10 11.70 -6.55
C LEU A 103 3.55 11.46 -6.12
N LYS A 104 4.43 12.46 -6.20
CA LYS A 104 5.82 12.34 -5.76
C LYS A 104 5.95 12.72 -4.27
N PRO A 105 6.77 12.00 -3.48
CA PRO A 105 7.02 12.39 -2.09
C PRO A 105 7.61 13.80 -2.02
N LEU A 106 6.98 14.65 -1.19
CA LEU A 106 7.40 16.04 -0.97
C LEU A 106 8.79 16.09 -0.33
N THR A 107 9.64 17.00 -0.81
CA THR A 107 10.86 17.39 -0.12
C THR A 107 10.55 18.22 1.12
N ARG A 108 11.52 18.35 2.03
CA ARG A 108 11.35 19.10 3.28
C ARG A 108 11.04 20.58 3.03
N GLU A 109 11.64 21.16 2.01
CA GLU A 109 11.47 22.56 1.61
C GLU A 109 10.08 22.79 1.00
N GLU A 110 9.62 21.89 0.13
CA GLU A 110 8.26 21.94 -0.44
C GLU A 110 7.18 21.78 0.63
N LEU A 111 7.38 20.88 1.59
CA LEU A 111 6.44 20.69 2.69
C LEU A 111 6.32 21.96 3.55
N LYS A 112 7.43 22.63 3.84
CA LYS A 112 7.42 23.92 4.57
C LYS A 112 6.67 24.98 3.79
N GLN A 113 6.91 25.07 2.48
CA GLN A 113 6.29 26.06 1.62
C GLN A 113 4.76 25.83 1.55
N ARG A 114 4.33 24.58 1.36
CA ARG A 114 2.90 24.21 1.32
C ARG A 114 2.20 24.50 2.64
N ALA A 115 2.86 24.30 3.78
CA ALA A 115 2.32 24.67 5.09
C ALA A 115 2.12 26.19 5.24
N ILE A 116 3.10 26.99 4.81
CA ILE A 116 3.01 28.47 4.87
C ILE A 116 1.88 28.98 3.97
N ASP A 117 1.77 28.45 2.76
CA ASP A 117 0.75 28.89 1.81
C ASP A 117 -0.66 28.48 2.26
N HIS A 118 -0.80 27.33 2.93
CA HIS A 118 -2.04 26.92 3.55
C HIS A 118 -2.48 27.88 4.67
N VAL A 119 -1.57 28.28 5.56
CA VAL A 119 -1.87 29.24 6.64
C VAL A 119 -2.27 30.60 6.06
N ARG A 120 -1.53 31.11 5.06
CA ARG A 120 -1.85 32.38 4.40
C ARG A 120 -3.24 32.37 3.75
N ASN A 121 -3.63 31.24 3.15
CA ASN A 121 -4.95 31.12 2.54
C ASN A 121 -6.08 31.04 3.58
N LEU A 122 -5.84 30.41 4.73
CA LEU A 122 -6.76 30.43 5.86
C LEU A 122 -6.95 31.84 6.41
N GLU A 123 -5.87 32.60 6.59
CA GLU A 123 -5.93 33.98 7.07
C GLU A 123 -6.71 34.89 6.10
N LYS A 124 -6.46 34.75 4.79
CA LYS A 124 -7.21 35.49 3.77
C LYS A 124 -8.70 35.18 3.80
N ARG A 125 -9.09 33.92 3.99
CA ARG A 125 -10.49 33.51 4.11
C ARG A 125 -11.14 34.06 5.38
N ALA A 126 -10.45 34.00 6.51
CA ALA A 126 -10.93 34.56 7.77
C ALA A 126 -11.18 36.08 7.69
N LEU A 127 -10.27 36.82 7.03
CA LEU A 127 -10.43 38.27 6.79
C LEU A 127 -11.57 38.57 5.79
N GLN A 128 -11.81 37.69 4.81
CA GLN A 128 -12.89 37.83 3.85
C GLN A 128 -14.27 37.51 4.46
N GLU A 129 -14.33 36.58 5.42
CA GLU A 129 -15.53 36.30 6.21
C GLU A 129 -15.83 37.45 7.18
N GLN A 130 -14.79 38.08 7.76
CA GLN A 130 -14.93 39.23 8.65
C GLN A 130 -15.42 40.49 7.93
N SER A 131 -15.23 40.60 6.61
CA SER A 131 -15.74 41.73 5.80
C SER A 131 -17.15 41.50 5.23
N LYS A 132 -17.72 40.28 5.32
CA LYS A 132 -19.08 39.97 4.82
C LYS A 132 -20.23 40.20 5.82
N HIS A 133 -19.94 40.40 7.11
CA HIS A 133 -20.94 40.73 8.13
C HIS A 133 -20.52 41.96 8.97
N PRO A 134 -20.99 43.19 8.66
CA PRO A 134 -20.54 44.40 9.34
C PRO A 134 -21.36 44.77 10.59
N ASP A 135 -22.20 43.90 11.13
CA ASP A 135 -22.99 44.23 12.33
C ASP A 135 -23.00 43.09 13.35
N MET A 136 -22.02 43.14 14.25
CA MET A 136 -22.23 43.03 15.69
C MET A 136 -21.04 43.69 16.39
N SER A 137 -21.31 44.84 17.01
CA SER A 137 -20.34 45.59 17.83
C SER A 137 -19.88 44.77 19.06
N PRO A 138 -18.63 44.93 19.52
CA PRO A 138 -18.18 44.29 20.76
C PRO A 138 -18.79 45.04 21.96
N ILE A 139 -19.75 44.43 22.64
CA ILE A 139 -20.18 44.87 23.97
C ILE A 139 -19.03 44.60 24.95
N VAL A 140 -18.24 45.64 25.21
CA VAL A 140 -17.33 45.70 26.35
C VAL A 140 -18.19 45.81 27.61
N SER A 141 -18.17 44.78 28.46
CA SER A 141 -18.58 44.89 29.86
C SER A 141 -17.64 44.08 30.75
N ARG A 142 -16.57 44.78 31.10
CA ARG A 142 -15.93 44.84 32.43
C ARG A 142 -16.71 44.10 33.53
N GLU A 143 -16.16 43.00 34.04
CA GLU A 143 -16.36 42.62 35.45
C GLU A 143 -15.05 42.09 36.05
N LYS A 144 -14.64 42.76 37.12
CA LYS A 144 -13.56 42.37 38.01
C LYS A 144 -14.15 41.36 39.00
N THR A 145 -13.58 40.17 39.12
CA THR A 145 -13.70 39.39 40.35
C THR A 145 -12.33 38.93 40.79
N THR A 146 -11.90 39.55 41.87
CA THR A 146 -10.80 39.18 42.74
C THR A 146 -11.04 37.77 43.28
N ASN A 147 -10.10 36.85 43.14
CA ASN A 147 -10.01 35.71 44.03
C ASN A 147 -8.54 35.41 44.30
N GLY A 148 -8.12 35.77 45.52
CA GLY A 148 -6.93 35.20 46.12
C GLY A 148 -7.19 33.74 46.50
N VAL A 149 -6.11 32.97 46.52
CA VAL A 149 -5.70 32.03 47.57
C VAL A 149 -4.47 31.34 46.99
N SER A 150 -3.31 31.79 47.45
CA SER A 150 -2.01 31.21 47.15
C SER A 150 -1.90 29.85 47.83
N ARG A 151 -1.78 28.79 47.03
CA ARG A 151 -1.56 27.43 47.51
C ARG A 151 -0.07 27.24 47.76
N SER A 152 0.27 26.96 49.02
CA SER A 152 1.60 26.73 49.54
C SER A 152 2.28 25.51 48.92
N VAL A 153 3.56 25.69 48.63
CA VAL A 153 4.55 24.71 48.20
C VAL A 153 4.91 23.81 49.39
N GLY A 154 5.02 22.51 49.17
CA GLY A 154 5.51 21.55 50.15
C GLY A 154 5.81 20.23 49.47
N GLY A 155 7.08 20.04 49.09
CA GLY A 155 7.60 18.76 48.64
C GLY A 155 8.15 17.93 49.79
N GLU A 156 8.19 16.62 49.60
CA GLU A 156 9.18 15.62 50.10
C GLU A 156 8.57 14.23 49.83
N ALA A 157 9.16 13.45 48.92
CA ALA A 157 10.19 12.44 49.15
C ALA A 157 9.62 11.10 49.63
N GLY A 158 9.85 10.02 48.87
CA GLY A 158 9.62 8.67 49.40
C GLY A 158 9.42 7.54 48.39
N LYS A 159 10.55 7.02 47.88
CA LYS A 159 10.88 5.58 47.77
C LYS A 159 9.87 4.60 47.11
N THR A 160 10.29 4.06 45.96
CA THR A 160 10.12 2.63 45.60
C THR A 160 10.83 1.74 46.66
N PRO A 161 10.63 0.40 46.78
CA PRO A 161 10.27 -0.57 45.71
C PRO A 161 9.41 -1.79 46.16
N THR A 162 9.27 -2.77 45.26
CA THR A 162 9.30 -4.22 45.55
C THR A 162 7.97 -5.03 45.58
N SER A 163 7.84 -5.84 44.53
CA SER A 163 7.53 -7.29 44.49
C SER A 163 6.11 -7.87 44.61
N ARG A 164 5.87 -8.78 43.65
CA ARG A 164 5.43 -10.19 43.74
C ARG A 164 4.03 -10.54 44.24
N GLY A 165 3.42 -11.44 43.46
CA GLY A 165 2.42 -12.43 43.88
C GLY A 165 1.04 -12.09 43.33
N ARG A 166 0.32 -12.97 42.66
CA ARG A 166 0.47 -14.41 42.46
C ARG A 166 -0.42 -14.82 41.29
#